data_AF-A0A537TGC0-F1
#
_entry.id   AF-A0A537TGC0-F1
#
_cell.length_a   1.000
_cell.length_b   1.000
_cell.length_c   1.000
_cell.angle_alpha   90.00
_cell.angle_beta   90.00
_cell.angle_gamma   90.00
#
_symmetry.space_group_name_H-M   'P 1'
#
loop_
_entity.id
_entity.type
_entity.pdbx_description
1 polymer ?
#
loop_
_entity_poly.entity_id
_entity_poly.type
_entity_poly.pdbx_seq_one_letter_code
_entity_poly.pdbx_strand_id
1 'polypeptide(L)'
;MAFEIVSREEELGSLHAFVEEVREGPAALVLEGEAGIGKSTLWLAGVEHARARGLRVLSSRPAEAERSLAHVGLGDLFEHVLDEVLPALPAPRRRALEVALL
;
A
#
# COMPACT_ATOMS: atom_id res chain seq x y z
N MET A 1 14.89 -11.37 -9.05
CA MET A 1 15.73 -10.61 -9.99
C MET A 1 15.51 -9.14 -9.69
N ALA A 2 16.58 -8.40 -9.37
CA ALA A 2 16.47 -6.95 -9.21
C ALA A 2 16.54 -6.33 -10.61
N PHE A 3 15.50 -5.60 -11.00
CA PHE A 3 15.51 -4.81 -12.22
C PHE A 3 15.96 -3.40 -11.86
N GLU A 4 16.95 -2.88 -12.57
CA GLU A 4 17.36 -1.49 -12.44
C GLU A 4 16.31 -0.59 -13.12
N ILE A 5 15.86 0.43 -12.41
CA ILE A 5 14.96 1.45 -12.97
C ILE A 5 15.82 2.57 -13.51
N VAL A 6 15.78 2.77 -14.83
CA VAL A 6 16.61 3.76 -15.54
C VAL A 6 15.78 4.98 -15.91
N SER A 7 16.36 6.18 -15.81
CA SER A 7 15.75 7.45 -16.26
C SER A 7 14.45 7.80 -15.51
N ARG A 8 14.41 7.50 -14.20
CA ARG A 8 13.29 7.79 -13.30
C ARG A 8 13.75 8.42 -11.99
N GLU A 9 14.84 9.15 -12.03
CA GLU A 9 15.52 9.66 -10.83
C GLU A 9 14.63 10.67 -10.07
N GLU A 10 13.83 11.45 -10.80
CA GLU A 10 12.90 12.43 -10.22
C GLU A 10 11.70 11.75 -9.54
N GLU A 11 11.09 10.76 -10.21
CA GLU A 11 9.98 10.00 -9.64
C GLU A 11 10.43 9.16 -8.44
N LEU A 12 11.60 8.53 -8.53
CA LEU A 12 12.21 7.81 -7.40
C LEU A 12 12.57 8.74 -6.25
N GLY A 13 13.06 9.95 -6.55
CA GLY A 13 13.35 10.96 -5.53
C GLY A 13 12.09 11.40 -4.77
N SER A 14 11.00 11.64 -5.48
CA SER A 14 9.70 12.02 -4.91
C SER A 14 9.10 10.90 -4.05
N LEU A 15 9.19 9.67 -4.54
CA LEU A 15 8.77 8.48 -3.80
C LEU A 15 9.65 8.26 -2.55
N HIS A 16 10.96 8.48 -2.72
CA HIS A 16 11.98 8.69 -1.69
C HIS A 16 11.48 9.51 -0.51
N ALA A 17 11.27 10.79 -0.81
CA ALA A 17 10.85 11.80 0.15
C ALA A 17 9.53 11.43 0.83
N PHE A 18 8.55 10.94 0.05
CA PHE A 18 7.25 10.51 0.59
C PHE A 18 7.39 9.45 1.69
N VAL A 19 8.24 8.44 1.51
CA VAL A 19 8.45 7.40 2.53
C VAL A 19 9.05 7.97 3.81
N GLU A 20 9.92 8.97 3.71
CA GLU A 20 10.51 9.65 4.86
C GLU A 20 9.49 10.54 5.60
N GLU A 21 8.61 11.23 4.87
CA GLU A 21 7.55 12.11 5.40
C GLU A 21 6.52 11.37 6.26
N VAL A 22 6.31 10.06 6.06
CA VAL A 22 5.39 9.24 6.88
C VAL A 22 5.70 9.33 8.37
N ARG A 23 6.95 9.64 8.74
CA ARG A 23 7.35 9.81 10.15
C ARG A 23 6.81 11.09 10.78
N GLU A 24 6.45 12.08 9.98
CA GLU A 24 5.95 13.38 10.42
C GLU A 24 4.42 13.41 10.55
N GLY A 25 3.73 12.51 9.86
CA GLY A 25 2.28 12.34 9.95
C GLY A 25 1.70 11.56 8.76
N PRO A 26 0.37 11.47 8.68
CA PRO A 26 -0.30 10.85 7.54
C PRO A 26 -0.01 11.62 6.25
N ALA A 27 0.47 10.92 5.24
CA ALA A 27 0.72 11.45 3.91
C ALA A 27 0.14 10.52 2.83
N ALA A 28 -0.07 11.02 1.62
CA ALA A 28 -0.54 10.23 0.49
C ALA A 28 0.23 10.59 -0.79
N LEU A 29 0.55 9.56 -1.58
CA LEU A 29 1.17 9.68 -2.90
C LEU A 29 0.32 8.92 -3.91
N VAL A 30 0.06 9.54 -5.06
CA VAL A 30 -0.67 8.93 -6.18
C VAL A 30 0.24 8.85 -7.40
N LEU A 31 0.36 7.66 -7.99
CA LEU A 31 1.07 7.45 -9.25
C LEU A 31 0.07 7.45 -10.40
N GLU A 32 0.10 8.49 -11.23
CA GLU A 32 -0.74 8.63 -12.42
C GLU A 32 0.09 8.47 -13.70
N GLY A 33 -0.55 8.01 -14.78
CA GLY A 33 0.08 7.89 -16.10
C GLY A 33 -0.55 6.79 -16.94
N GLU A 34 -0.11 6.67 -18.19
CA GLU A 34 -0.66 5.72 -19.16
C GLU A 34 -0.42 4.25 -18.77
N ALA A 35 -1.25 3.35 -19.30
CA ALA A 35 -1.03 1.91 -19.15
C ALA A 35 0.35 1.54 -19.72
N GLY A 36 1.14 0.76 -18.98
CA GLY A 36 2.47 0.34 -19.40
C GLY A 36 3.61 1.35 -19.16
N ILE A 37 3.35 2.57 -18.68
CA ILE A 37 4.42 3.58 -18.45
C ILE A 37 5.40 3.24 -17.30
N GLY A 38 5.13 2.18 -16.53
CA GLY A 38 5.98 1.73 -15.42
C GLY A 38 5.47 2.07 -14.02
N LYS A 39 4.21 2.49 -13.84
CA LYS A 39 3.62 2.79 -12.51
C LYS A 39 3.81 1.67 -11.49
N SER A 40 3.53 0.43 -11.88
CA SER A 40 3.70 -0.74 -10.99
C SER A 40 5.16 -0.97 -10.60
N THR A 41 6.10 -0.62 -11.49
CA THR A 41 7.54 -0.71 -11.22
C THR A 41 7.96 0.32 -10.17
N LEU A 42 7.51 1.57 -10.32
CA LEU A 42 7.76 2.63 -9.32
C LEU A 42 7.10 2.30 -7.97
N TRP A 43 5.84 1.83 -7.99
CA TRP A 43 5.14 1.41 -6.78
C TRP A 43 5.89 0.29 -6.03
N LEU A 44 6.35 -0.74 -6.74
CA LEU A 44 7.15 -1.82 -6.14
C LEU A 44 8.47 -1.29 -5.56
N ALA A 45 9.15 -0.37 -6.24
CA ALA A 45 10.36 0.25 -5.71
C ALA A 45 10.10 0.98 -4.38
N GLY A 46 8.97 1.69 -4.27
CA GLY A 46 8.61 2.34 -3.02
C GLY A 46 8.20 1.40 -1.90
N VAL A 47 7.51 0.32 -2.23
CA VAL A 47 7.21 -0.76 -1.27
C VAL A 47 8.50 -1.37 -0.72
N GLU A 48 9.47 -1.69 -1.60
CA GLU A 48 10.77 -2.23 -1.18
C GLU A 48 11.58 -1.20 -0.38
N HIS A 49 11.55 0.07 -0.77
CA HIS A 49 12.20 1.14 -0.01
C HIS A 49 11.61 1.29 1.39
N ALA A 50 10.28 1.33 1.52
CA ALA A 50 9.60 1.41 2.81
C ALA A 50 9.92 0.20 3.71
N ARG A 51 9.98 -1.01 3.15
CA ARG A 51 10.41 -2.22 3.86
C ARG A 51 11.87 -2.09 4.34
N ALA A 52 12.78 -1.63 3.47
CA ALA A 52 14.18 -1.41 3.83
C ALA A 52 14.35 -0.35 4.94
N ARG A 53 13.42 0.59 5.05
CA ARG A 53 13.36 1.58 6.13
C ARG A 53 12.74 1.05 7.43
N GLY A 54 12.33 -0.22 7.46
CA GLY A 54 11.76 -0.87 8.63
C GLY A 54 10.29 -0.55 8.88
N LEU A 55 9.59 0.03 7.89
CA LEU A 55 8.16 0.29 7.99
C LEU A 55 7.38 -1.01 7.81
N ARG A 56 6.28 -1.16 8.56
CA ARG A 56 5.31 -2.21 8.28
C ARG A 56 4.54 -1.82 7.03
N VAL A 57 4.78 -2.55 5.94
CA VAL A 57 4.10 -2.32 4.66
C VAL A 57 2.95 -3.30 4.50
N LEU A 58 1.74 -2.75 4.35
CA LEU A 58 0.56 -3.48 3.89
C LEU A 58 0.36 -3.14 2.42
N SER A 59 0.15 -4.14 1.57
CA SER A 59 -0.03 -3.95 0.14
C SER A 59 -1.07 -4.91 -0.42
N SER A 60 -2.02 -4.40 -1.20
CA SER A 60 -2.91 -5.21 -2.04
C SER A 60 -2.76 -4.81 -3.51
N ARG A 61 -3.15 -5.71 -4.42
CA ARG A 61 -3.10 -5.47 -5.87
C ARG A 61 -4.44 -5.86 -6.50
N PRO A 62 -5.52 -5.10 -6.23
CA PRO A 62 -6.84 -5.45 -6.73
C PRO A 62 -6.86 -5.46 -8.26
N ALA A 63 -7.62 -6.39 -8.83
CA ALA A 63 -7.89 -6.47 -10.24
C ALA A 63 -9.03 -5.51 -10.64
N GLU A 64 -9.04 -5.06 -11.89
CA GLU A 64 -10.12 -4.19 -12.40
C GLU A 64 -11.50 -4.87 -12.31
N ALA A 65 -11.54 -6.20 -12.46
CA ALA A 65 -12.75 -7.01 -12.32
C ALA A 65 -13.36 -6.94 -10.91
N GLU A 66 -12.58 -6.60 -9.89
CA GLU A 66 -13.01 -6.51 -8.49
C GLU A 66 -13.62 -5.15 -8.15
N ARG A 67 -13.68 -4.21 -9.10
CA ARG A 67 -14.19 -2.85 -8.88
C ARG A 67 -15.60 -2.80 -8.29
N SER A 68 -16.46 -3.77 -8.63
CA SER A 68 -17.83 -3.85 -8.13
C SER A 68 -17.94 -4.58 -6.78
N LEU A 69 -16.86 -5.21 -6.31
CA LEU A 69 -16.83 -5.96 -5.07
C LEU A 69 -16.42 -5.01 -3.94
N ALA A 70 -17.38 -4.68 -3.09
CA ALA A 70 -17.14 -3.79 -1.96
C ALA A 70 -16.06 -4.40 -1.06
N HIS A 71 -15.06 -3.58 -0.70
CA HIS A 71 -14.05 -3.88 0.32
C HIS A 71 -13.11 -5.08 0.07
N VAL A 72 -13.19 -5.79 -1.06
CA VAL A 72 -12.28 -6.91 -1.39
C VAL A 72 -10.82 -6.50 -1.29
N GLY A 73 -10.43 -5.38 -1.91
CA GLY A 73 -9.05 -4.89 -1.82
C GLY A 73 -8.60 -4.47 -0.42
N LEU A 74 -9.53 -4.21 0.52
CA LEU A 74 -9.23 -3.99 1.94
C LEU A 74 -9.06 -5.32 2.68
N GLY A 75 -9.84 -6.35 2.33
CA GLY A 75 -9.66 -7.72 2.83
C GLY A 75 -8.24 -8.19 2.56
N ASP A 76 -7.82 -8.14 1.30
CA ASP A 76 -6.45 -8.50 0.88
C ASP A 76 -5.38 -7.66 1.58
N LEU A 77 -5.65 -6.36 1.81
CA LEU A 77 -4.70 -5.46 2.43
C LEU A 77 -4.45 -5.79 3.90
N PHE A 78 -5.49 -6.21 4.63
CA PHE A 78 -5.44 -6.42 6.07
C PHE A 78 -5.29 -7.90 6.48
N GLU A 79 -5.39 -8.85 5.54
CA GLU A 79 -5.38 -10.30 5.79
C GLU A 79 -4.33 -10.74 6.82
N HIS A 80 -3.10 -10.26 6.69
CA HIS A 80 -1.97 -10.69 7.52
C HIS A 80 -1.80 -9.93 8.85
N VAL A 81 -2.68 -8.99 9.16
CA VAL A 81 -2.60 -8.18 10.40
C VAL A 81 -3.89 -8.17 11.21
N LEU A 82 -4.99 -8.73 10.70
CA LEU A 82 -6.27 -8.71 11.40
C LEU A 82 -6.20 -9.44 12.75
N ASP A 83 -5.61 -10.63 12.80
CA ASP A 83 -5.51 -11.41 14.04
C ASP A 83 -4.71 -10.68 15.13
N GLU A 84 -3.74 -9.86 14.73
CA GLU A 84 -2.95 -9.02 15.64
C GLU A 84 -3.74 -7.80 16.14
N VAL A 85 -4.50 -7.16 15.24
CA VAL A 85 -5.12 -5.85 15.50
C VAL A 85 -6.50 -5.96 16.12
N LEU A 86 -7.32 -6.93 15.68
CA LEU A 86 -8.71 -7.07 16.13
C LEU A 86 -8.84 -7.14 17.67
N PRO A 87 -8.01 -7.91 18.41
CA PRO A 87 -8.09 -7.97 19.87
C PRO A 87 -7.86 -6.62 20.56
N ALA A 88 -7.03 -5.75 19.99
CA ALA A 88 -6.69 -4.45 20.55
C ALA A 88 -7.74 -3.35 20.28
N LEU A 89 -8.66 -3.59 19.34
CA LEU A 89 -9.67 -2.60 18.97
C LEU A 89 -10.87 -2.57 19.94
N PRO A 90 -11.42 -1.38 20.25
CA PRO A 90 -12.72 -1.25 20.90
C PRO A 90 -13.81 -1.99 20.13
N ALA A 91 -14.77 -2.60 20.85
CA ALA A 91 -15.80 -3.45 20.27
C ALA A 91 -16.54 -2.85 19.05
N PRO A 92 -16.91 -1.55 19.01
CA PRO A 92 -17.55 -0.96 17.84
C PRO A 92 -16.66 -0.97 16.59
N ARG A 93 -15.35 -0.72 16.75
CA ARG A 93 -14.39 -0.68 15.64
C ARG A 93 -14.03 -2.08 15.14
N ARG A 94 -13.86 -3.02 16.07
CA ARG A 94 -13.66 -4.44 15.75
C ARG A 94 -14.81 -4.97 14.89
N ARG A 95 -16.05 -4.78 15.35
CA ARG A 95 -17.25 -5.24 14.63
C ARG A 95 -17.37 -4.61 13.24
N ALA A 96 -17.03 -3.34 13.09
CA ALA A 96 -17.06 -2.68 11.79
C ALA A 96 -16.08 -3.33 10.79
N LEU A 97 -14.87 -3.68 11.23
CA LEU A 97 -13.89 -4.40 10.39
C LEU A 97 -14.33 -5.83 10.11
N GLU A 98 -14.81 -6.56 11.11
CA GLU A 98 -15.35 -7.92 10.92
C GLU A 98 -16.45 -7.90 9.85
N VAL A 99 -17.39 -6.96 9.89
CA VAL A 99 -18.47 -6.87 8.88
C VAL A 99 -17.95 -6.46 7.51
N ALA A 100 -16.98 -5.54 7.44
CA ALA A 100 -16.49 -5.00 6.18
C ALA A 100 -15.53 -5.95 5.44
N LEU A 101 -14.93 -6.92 6.14
CA LEU A 101 -13.87 -7.80 5.61
C LEU A 101 -14.27 -9.30 5.59
N LEU A 102 -15.55 -9.60 5.84
CA LEU A 102 -16.18 -10.93 5.69
C LEU A 102 -16.53 -11.21 4.22
#